data_AF-A0A478FQ48-F1
#
_entry.id   AF-A0A478FQ48-F1
#
_cell.length_a   1.000
_cell.length_b   1.000
_cell.length_c   1.000
_cell.angle_alpha   90.00
_cell.angle_beta   90.00
_cell.angle_gamma   90.00
#
_symmetry.space_group_name_H-M   'P 1'
#
loop_
_entity.id
_entity.type
_entity.pdbx_description
1 polymer ?
#
loop_
_entity_poly.entity_id
_entity_poly.type
_entity_poly.pdbx_seq_one_letter_code
_entity_poly.pdbx_strand_id
1 'polypeptide(L)'
;MTSIQLSVVATGTVAVVAAAAGTAAYMTSSSSCLTIEQAEKAGKIVRKDGDSSDYWFSNNLASLGNNASFLVASISENEGWWNSKYDSQLKPLKGGNNRASSKEFQKVTKGYDKDDKAALNKVCDAAYKENIVKFTNNGDSEKKKYADDVQRFCTNEKSASLKFEADS
;
A
#
# COMPACT_ATOMS: atom_id res chain seq x y z
N MET A 1 -14.55 45.80 -38.34
CA MET A 1 -13.95 44.98 -37.27
C MET A 1 -15.08 44.25 -36.58
N THR A 2 -15.21 42.96 -36.87
CA THR A 2 -16.23 42.05 -36.36
C THR A 2 -15.90 41.67 -34.93
N SER A 3 -16.69 42.11 -33.95
CA SER A 3 -16.55 41.69 -32.55
C SER A 3 -17.48 40.52 -32.29
N ILE A 4 -16.88 39.41 -31.86
CA ILE A 4 -17.52 38.13 -31.60
C ILE A 4 -18.17 38.18 -30.20
N GLN A 5 -19.46 37.85 -30.15
CA GLN A 5 -20.21 37.55 -28.93
C GLN A 5 -19.74 36.20 -28.37
N LEU A 6 -19.41 36.13 -27.08
CA LEU A 6 -19.31 34.86 -26.35
C LEU A 6 -20.21 34.93 -25.11
N SER A 7 -21.38 34.30 -25.22
CA SER A 7 -22.23 33.94 -24.09
C SER A 7 -21.82 32.54 -23.63
N VAL A 8 -21.36 32.38 -22.39
CA VAL A 8 -21.34 31.08 -21.72
C VAL A 8 -21.96 31.25 -20.34
N VAL A 9 -23.20 30.79 -20.23
CA VAL A 9 -23.85 30.48 -18.96
C VAL A 9 -23.47 29.05 -18.62
N ALA A 10 -22.83 28.85 -17.46
CA ALA A 10 -22.83 27.56 -16.78
C ALA A 10 -22.82 27.83 -15.28
N THR A 11 -24.03 27.93 -14.74
CA THR A 11 -24.33 27.84 -13.31
C THR A 11 -23.91 26.46 -12.81
N GLY A 12 -22.71 26.37 -12.24
CA GLY A 12 -22.26 25.24 -11.43
C GLY A 12 -22.52 25.52 -9.96
N THR A 13 -23.74 25.27 -9.49
CA THR A 13 -24.07 25.23 -8.07
C THR A 13 -23.37 24.02 -7.44
N VAL A 14 -22.31 24.25 -6.67
CA VAL A 14 -21.77 23.22 -5.78
C VAL A 14 -22.70 23.16 -4.58
N ALA A 15 -23.61 22.18 -4.59
CA ALA A 15 -24.45 21.85 -3.45
C ALA A 15 -23.56 21.30 -2.33
N VAL A 16 -23.23 22.12 -1.36
CA VAL A 16 -22.66 21.66 -0.08
C VAL A 16 -23.82 21.15 0.75
N VAL A 17 -24.14 19.86 0.62
CA VAL A 17 -25.13 19.22 1.48
C VAL A 17 -24.48 19.00 2.84
N ALA A 18 -24.72 19.94 3.76
CA ALA A 18 -24.54 19.71 5.18
C ALA A 18 -25.68 18.79 5.66
N ALA A 19 -25.37 17.52 5.90
CA ALA A 19 -26.24 16.62 6.64
C ALA A 19 -25.45 16.00 7.80
N ALA A 20 -26.01 16.16 8.98
CA ALA A 20 -25.47 15.78 10.26
C ALA A 20 -25.40 14.25 10.46
N ALA A 21 -24.48 13.85 11.35
CA ALA A 21 -24.34 12.54 12.00
C ALA A 21 -23.84 11.36 11.13
N GLY A 22 -22.61 10.92 11.43
CA GLY A 22 -22.07 9.61 11.01
C GLY A 22 -20.91 9.72 10.02
N THR A 23 -19.69 9.79 10.55
CA THR A 23 -18.42 9.70 9.81
C THR A 23 -18.38 8.53 8.83
N ALA A 24 -18.48 8.82 7.53
CA ALA A 24 -17.87 8.04 6.45
C ALA A 24 -17.98 8.78 5.11
N ALA A 25 -17.62 10.07 5.10
CA ALA A 25 -17.14 10.68 3.87
C ALA A 25 -15.77 10.03 3.58
N TYR A 26 -15.77 8.84 2.99
CA TYR A 26 -14.60 8.34 2.29
C TYR A 26 -14.42 9.27 1.09
N MET A 27 -13.81 10.43 1.34
CA MET A 27 -13.11 11.12 0.30
C MET A 27 -12.12 10.10 -0.24
N THR A 28 -12.39 9.59 -1.44
CA THR A 28 -11.43 8.98 -2.34
C THR A 28 -10.38 10.05 -2.68
N SER A 29 -9.64 10.49 -1.67
CA SER A 29 -8.36 11.12 -1.81
C SER A 29 -7.43 9.95 -2.10
N SER A 30 -7.28 9.63 -3.38
CA SER A 30 -6.13 8.87 -3.87
C SER A 30 -4.90 9.70 -3.55
N SER A 31 -4.51 9.68 -2.27
CA SER A 31 -3.32 10.30 -1.74
C SER A 31 -2.19 9.62 -2.50
N SER A 32 -1.51 10.36 -3.36
CA SER A 32 -0.34 9.86 -4.09
C SER A 32 0.67 9.38 -3.06
N CYS A 33 0.74 8.07 -2.84
CA CYS A 33 1.76 7.47 -1.99
C CYS A 33 3.04 7.27 -2.79
N LEU A 34 4.17 7.30 -2.09
CA LEU A 34 5.46 6.97 -2.65
C LEU A 34 5.73 5.48 -2.53
N THR A 35 6.11 4.85 -3.64
CA THR A 35 6.64 3.49 -3.64
C THR A 35 8.05 3.47 -3.08
N ILE A 36 8.61 2.29 -2.80
CA ILE A 36 10.00 2.16 -2.32
C ILE A 36 10.96 2.84 -3.30
N GLU A 37 10.82 2.58 -4.61
CA GLU A 37 11.67 3.18 -5.63
C GLU A 37 11.52 4.72 -5.69
N GLN A 38 10.29 5.24 -5.58
CA GLN A 38 10.05 6.69 -5.56
C GLN A 38 10.60 7.35 -4.29
N ALA A 39 10.47 6.69 -3.15
CA ALA A 39 11.02 7.16 -1.87
C ALA A 39 12.55 7.19 -1.89
N GLU A 40 13.19 6.20 -2.53
CA GLU A 40 14.65 6.20 -2.72
C GLU A 40 15.09 7.36 -3.61
N LYS A 41 14.46 7.54 -4.77
CA LYS A 41 14.74 8.65 -5.70
C LYS A 41 14.53 10.02 -5.07
N ALA A 42 13.59 10.13 -4.14
CA ALA A 42 13.31 11.35 -3.39
C ALA A 42 14.23 11.55 -2.16
N GLY A 43 15.17 10.63 -1.89
CA GLY A 43 16.09 10.69 -0.75
C GLY A 43 15.41 10.47 0.61
N LYS A 44 14.23 9.82 0.64
CA LYS A 44 13.45 9.54 1.85
C LYS A 44 13.82 8.22 2.52
N ILE A 45 14.33 7.29 1.73
CA ILE A 45 14.98 6.06 2.21
C ILE A 45 16.38 6.00 1.61
N VAL A 46 17.30 5.40 2.35
CA VAL A 46 18.69 5.25 1.91
C VAL A 46 18.91 3.79 1.56
N ARG A 47 19.40 3.55 0.35
CA ARG A 47 19.84 2.24 -0.10
C ARG A 47 21.08 1.81 0.67
N LYS A 48 21.05 0.61 1.26
CA LYS A 48 22.20 0.01 1.96
C LYS A 48 22.53 -1.33 1.34
N ASP A 49 23.39 -1.29 0.32
CA ASP A 49 23.82 -2.52 -0.35
C ASP A 49 24.57 -3.44 0.64
N GLY A 50 24.21 -4.73 0.61
CA GLY A 50 24.85 -5.77 1.43
C GLY A 50 24.30 -5.95 2.85
N ASP A 51 23.34 -5.13 3.30
CA ASP A 51 22.64 -5.34 4.57
C ASP A 51 21.43 -6.25 4.36
N SER A 52 21.42 -7.44 4.98
CA SER A 52 20.31 -8.41 4.83
C SER A 52 18.97 -7.91 5.34
N SER A 53 18.96 -6.86 6.18
CA SER A 53 17.74 -6.23 6.70
C SER A 53 17.23 -5.08 5.83
N ASP A 54 17.93 -4.74 4.75
CA ASP A 54 17.56 -3.67 3.81
C ASP A 54 16.65 -4.19 2.69
N TYR A 55 15.93 -3.30 2.02
CA TYR A 55 15.07 -3.66 0.88
C TYR A 55 15.86 -4.28 -0.28
N TRP A 56 17.12 -3.87 -0.43
CA TRP A 56 17.92 -4.16 -1.61
C TRP A 56 18.85 -5.37 -1.49
N PHE A 57 18.75 -6.12 -0.40
CA PHE A 57 19.43 -7.41 -0.30
C PHE A 57 18.88 -8.36 -1.37
N SER A 58 19.76 -9.02 -2.13
CA SER A 58 19.45 -9.66 -3.43
C SER A 58 18.30 -10.67 -3.47
N ASN A 59 17.90 -11.21 -2.31
CA ASN A 59 16.82 -12.19 -2.18
C ASN A 59 15.61 -11.68 -1.39
N ASN A 60 15.54 -10.38 -1.12
CA ASN A 60 14.40 -9.78 -0.44
C ASN A 60 13.30 -9.44 -1.47
N LEU A 61 12.04 -9.44 -1.03
CA LEU A 61 10.92 -9.22 -1.95
C LEU A 61 11.05 -7.90 -2.72
N ALA A 62 11.50 -6.82 -2.08
CA ALA A 62 11.64 -5.52 -2.73
C ALA A 62 12.72 -5.48 -3.81
N SER A 63 13.79 -6.27 -3.69
CA SER A 63 14.88 -6.31 -4.68
C SER A 63 14.57 -7.15 -5.91
N LEU A 64 13.50 -7.95 -5.89
CA LEU A 64 13.13 -8.81 -7.01
C LEU A 64 12.45 -8.03 -8.14
N GLY A 65 13.00 -8.13 -9.34
CA GLY A 65 12.43 -7.54 -10.55
C GLY A 65 12.13 -6.05 -10.36
N ASN A 66 10.88 -5.66 -10.60
CA ASN A 66 10.37 -4.30 -10.43
C ASN A 66 9.40 -4.17 -9.23
N ASN A 67 9.49 -5.06 -8.23
CA ASN A 67 8.56 -5.05 -7.09
C ASN A 67 8.57 -3.71 -6.35
N ALA A 68 9.74 -3.12 -6.11
CA ALA A 68 9.85 -1.84 -5.42
C ALA A 68 9.15 -0.67 -6.13
N SER A 69 8.85 -0.80 -7.43
CA SER A 69 8.05 0.18 -8.18
C SER A 69 6.57 0.15 -7.79
N PHE A 70 6.10 -0.90 -7.11
CA PHE A 70 4.70 -1.08 -6.68
C PHE A 70 4.50 -1.09 -5.17
N LEU A 71 5.51 -1.56 -4.42
CA LEU A 71 5.44 -1.66 -2.96
C LEU A 71 5.47 -0.25 -2.34
N VAL A 72 4.48 0.06 -1.50
CA VAL A 72 4.38 1.37 -0.85
C VAL A 72 5.39 1.49 0.27
N ALA A 73 6.16 2.58 0.32
CA ALA A 73 7.19 2.78 1.32
C ALA A 73 6.61 3.02 2.74
N SER A 74 7.32 2.52 3.76
CA SER A 74 6.95 2.71 5.17
C SER A 74 7.51 4.02 5.74
N ILE A 75 7.14 5.15 5.13
CA ILE A 75 7.58 6.50 5.50
C ILE A 75 6.40 7.35 5.99
N SER A 76 6.69 8.41 6.75
CA SER A 76 5.68 9.33 7.31
C SER A 76 4.79 9.98 6.25
N GLU A 77 5.35 10.28 5.08
CA GLU A 77 4.66 10.89 3.96
C GLU A 77 3.52 10.01 3.42
N ASN A 78 3.59 8.69 3.65
CA ASN A 78 2.56 7.74 3.27
C ASN A 78 1.53 7.46 4.37
N GLU A 79 1.60 8.14 5.53
CA GLU A 79 0.71 7.90 6.68
C GLU A 79 -0.78 7.92 6.28
N GLY A 80 -1.20 8.95 5.54
CA GLY A 80 -2.58 9.09 5.08
C GLY A 80 -3.02 7.93 4.17
N TRP A 81 -2.13 7.44 3.31
CA TRP A 81 -2.40 6.30 2.44
C TRP A 81 -2.55 5.01 3.24
N TRP A 82 -1.64 4.75 4.18
CA TRP A 82 -1.67 3.55 5.03
C TRP A 82 -2.94 3.49 5.89
N ASN A 83 -3.31 4.61 6.50
CA ASN A 83 -4.55 4.73 7.27
C ASN A 83 -5.78 4.50 6.39
N SER A 84 -5.83 5.13 5.21
CA SER A 84 -6.92 4.94 4.24
C SER A 84 -7.02 3.50 3.74
N LYS A 85 -5.89 2.86 3.40
CA LYS A 85 -5.83 1.46 2.95
C LYS A 85 -6.33 0.52 4.04
N TYR A 86 -5.91 0.75 5.29
CA TYR A 86 -6.41 -0.02 6.43
C TYR A 86 -7.93 0.16 6.61
N ASP A 87 -8.41 1.39 6.72
CA ASP A 87 -9.84 1.65 7.00
C ASP A 87 -10.76 1.19 5.86
N SER A 88 -10.33 1.30 4.60
CA SER A 88 -11.15 0.96 3.43
C SER A 88 -11.05 -0.50 3.00
N GLN A 89 -9.93 -1.19 3.24
CA GLN A 89 -9.71 -2.54 2.72
C GLN A 89 -9.49 -3.61 3.77
N LEU A 90 -8.81 -3.30 4.89
CA LEU A 90 -8.40 -4.32 5.87
C LEU A 90 -9.29 -4.33 7.12
N LYS A 91 -9.75 -3.18 7.58
CA LYS A 91 -10.66 -3.05 8.72
C LYS A 91 -12.05 -3.62 8.45
N PRO A 92 -12.69 -3.43 7.28
CA PRO A 92 -14.03 -3.99 7.01
C PRO A 92 -14.05 -5.52 7.00
N LEU A 93 -12.88 -6.14 6.81
CA LEU A 93 -12.66 -7.59 6.87
C LEU A 93 -12.68 -8.13 8.31
N LYS A 94 -12.76 -7.26 9.33
CA LYS A 94 -12.88 -7.66 10.74
C LYS A 94 -14.33 -8.05 11.07
N GLY A 95 -14.71 -9.25 10.67
CA GLY A 95 -15.97 -9.95 10.98
C GLY A 95 -15.88 -11.38 10.47
N GLY A 96 -16.45 -12.36 11.20
CA GLY A 96 -16.22 -13.80 10.98
C GLY A 96 -16.21 -14.23 9.50
N ASN A 97 -15.16 -14.98 9.14
CA ASN A 97 -14.86 -15.61 7.83
C ASN A 97 -14.20 -14.77 6.72
N ASN A 98 -14.00 -13.45 6.90
CA ASN A 98 -13.40 -12.61 5.84
C ASN A 98 -12.18 -11.78 6.27
N ARG A 99 -11.44 -12.18 7.32
CA ARG A 99 -10.19 -11.50 7.71
C ARG A 99 -9.14 -11.60 6.60
N ALA A 100 -8.07 -10.79 6.71
CA ALA A 100 -6.84 -11.08 5.98
C ALA A 100 -6.46 -12.56 6.14
N SER A 101 -5.92 -13.14 5.08
CA SER A 101 -5.83 -14.59 4.96
C SER A 101 -4.68 -15.15 5.80
N SER A 102 -3.58 -14.40 5.88
CA SER A 102 -2.36 -14.74 6.60
C SER A 102 -2.35 -14.26 8.05
N LYS A 103 -1.62 -14.98 8.90
CA LYS A 103 -1.51 -14.70 10.34
C LYS A 103 -0.88 -13.34 10.64
N GLU A 104 0.00 -12.85 9.78
CA GLU A 104 0.67 -11.56 9.89
C GLU A 104 -0.34 -10.43 9.77
N PHE A 105 -1.18 -10.45 8.73
CA PHE A 105 -2.15 -9.39 8.47
C PHE A 105 -3.39 -9.49 9.38
N GLN A 106 -3.70 -10.66 9.91
CA GLN A 106 -4.77 -10.82 10.91
C GLN A 106 -4.50 -10.06 12.21
N LYS A 107 -3.23 -9.82 12.54
CA LYS A 107 -2.82 -9.08 13.75
C LYS A 107 -2.88 -7.57 13.55
N VAL A 108 -3.08 -7.09 12.33
CA VAL A 108 -3.02 -5.66 12.04
C VAL A 108 -4.15 -4.90 12.73
N THR A 109 -3.81 -3.87 13.49
CA THR A 109 -4.78 -3.08 14.30
C THR A 109 -4.99 -1.66 13.80
N LYS A 110 -4.08 -1.14 12.97
CA LYS A 110 -4.12 0.22 12.41
C LYS A 110 -3.32 0.30 11.10
N GLY A 111 -3.48 1.40 10.37
CA GLY A 111 -2.80 1.62 9.10
C GLY A 111 -1.33 2.01 9.27
N TYR A 112 -1.08 3.16 9.86
CA TYR A 112 0.26 3.69 10.08
C TYR A 112 0.63 3.76 11.56
N ASP A 113 1.87 3.42 11.86
CA ASP A 113 2.53 3.71 13.12
C ASP A 113 4.05 3.78 12.92
N LYS A 114 4.75 4.54 13.77
CA LYS A 114 6.21 4.65 13.71
C LYS A 114 6.91 3.46 14.36
N ASP A 115 6.29 2.87 15.38
CA ASP A 115 6.94 1.90 16.28
C ASP A 115 6.14 0.59 16.40
N ASP A 116 4.82 0.63 16.23
CA ASP A 116 3.96 -0.54 16.39
C ASP A 116 4.16 -1.54 15.24
N LYS A 117 4.77 -2.68 15.53
CA LYS A 117 4.99 -3.78 14.59
C LYS A 117 3.68 -4.37 14.03
N ALA A 118 2.55 -4.13 14.68
CA ALA A 118 1.22 -4.56 14.23
C ALA A 118 0.51 -3.49 13.37
N ALA A 119 1.14 -2.35 13.07
CA ALA A 119 0.61 -1.42 12.07
C ALA A 119 0.84 -1.96 10.65
N LEU A 120 -0.10 -1.69 9.74
CA LEU A 120 -0.05 -2.19 8.36
C LEU A 120 1.25 -1.79 7.65
N ASN A 121 1.69 -0.54 7.81
CA ASN A 121 2.95 -0.06 7.23
C ASN A 121 4.16 -0.84 7.72
N LYS A 122 4.16 -1.35 8.95
CA LYS A 122 5.27 -2.13 9.52
C LYS A 122 5.21 -3.60 9.13
N VAL A 123 4.01 -4.18 9.08
CA VAL A 123 3.82 -5.55 8.57
C VAL A 123 4.25 -5.65 7.11
N CYS A 124 3.85 -4.68 6.28
CA CYS A 124 4.30 -4.59 4.90
C CYS A 124 5.81 -4.33 4.81
N ASP A 125 6.36 -3.39 5.59
CA ASP A 125 7.81 -3.13 5.63
C ASP A 125 8.64 -4.39 5.92
N ALA A 126 8.21 -5.18 6.90
CA ALA A 126 8.83 -6.45 7.22
C ALA A 126 8.74 -7.42 6.03
N ALA A 127 7.58 -7.54 5.38
CA ALA A 127 7.40 -8.41 4.22
C ALA A 127 8.36 -8.06 3.06
N TYR A 128 8.62 -6.78 2.84
CA TYR A 128 9.51 -6.32 1.76
C TYR A 128 10.96 -6.76 1.96
N LYS A 129 11.36 -6.89 3.23
CA LYS A 129 12.70 -7.28 3.69
C LYS A 129 12.80 -8.78 3.98
N GLU A 130 11.73 -9.53 3.79
CA GLU A 130 11.74 -10.98 3.94
C GLU A 130 12.32 -11.66 2.71
N ASN A 131 12.99 -12.78 2.95
CA ASN A 131 13.53 -13.61 1.90
C ASN A 131 12.40 -14.24 1.06
N ILE A 132 12.58 -14.28 -0.25
CA ILE A 132 11.59 -14.76 -1.22
C ILE A 132 11.07 -16.18 -0.95
N VAL A 133 11.87 -17.03 -0.28
CA VAL A 133 11.46 -18.39 0.15
C VAL A 133 10.24 -18.37 1.08
N LYS A 134 9.95 -17.24 1.75
CA LYS A 134 8.73 -17.02 2.53
C LYS A 134 7.46 -16.92 1.68
N PHE A 135 7.59 -16.66 0.39
CA PHE A 135 6.48 -16.49 -0.55
C PHE A 135 6.37 -17.65 -1.54
N THR A 136 7.45 -18.41 -1.76
CA THR A 136 7.44 -19.60 -2.64
C THR A 136 6.53 -20.71 -2.09
N ASN A 137 5.48 -21.02 -2.86
CA ASN A 137 4.45 -21.98 -2.49
C ASN A 137 4.83 -23.42 -2.85
N ASN A 138 5.63 -24.06 -1.99
CA ASN A 138 5.92 -25.50 -2.08
C ASN A 138 4.82 -26.34 -1.41
N GLY A 139 3.54 -26.02 -1.67
CA GLY A 139 2.37 -26.63 -1.02
C GLY A 139 1.99 -26.01 0.34
N ASP A 140 2.64 -24.92 0.72
CA ASP A 140 2.34 -24.20 1.97
C ASP A 140 1.26 -23.14 1.74
N SER A 141 0.04 -23.45 2.18
CA SER A 141 -1.11 -22.56 2.05
C SER A 141 -0.92 -21.22 2.79
N GLU A 142 -0.08 -21.16 3.82
CA GLU A 142 0.15 -19.92 4.57
C GLU A 142 1.04 -18.97 3.78
N LYS A 143 2.10 -19.48 3.14
CA LYS A 143 2.97 -18.65 2.28
C LYS A 143 2.19 -18.03 1.13
N LYS A 144 1.29 -18.81 0.52
CA LYS A 144 0.40 -18.30 -0.53
C LYS A 144 -0.50 -17.17 0.00
N LYS A 145 -1.15 -17.38 1.15
CA LYS A 145 -2.00 -16.35 1.77
C LYS A 145 -1.22 -15.09 2.10
N TYR A 146 0.03 -15.25 2.55
CA TYR A 146 0.89 -14.13 2.86
C TYR A 146 1.28 -13.33 1.61
N ALA A 147 1.64 -14.01 0.52
CA ALA A 147 1.88 -13.37 -0.78
C ALA A 147 0.63 -12.63 -1.29
N ASP A 148 -0.54 -13.27 -1.24
CA ASP A 148 -1.82 -12.69 -1.68
C ASP A 148 -2.18 -11.45 -0.84
N ASP A 149 -1.97 -11.48 0.48
CA ASP A 149 -2.21 -10.33 1.37
C ASP A 149 -1.20 -9.19 1.13
N VAL A 150 0.09 -9.49 0.92
CA VAL A 150 1.10 -8.48 0.57
C VAL A 150 0.74 -7.79 -0.73
N GLN A 151 0.39 -8.56 -1.77
CA GLN A 151 -0.02 -8.01 -3.05
C GLN A 151 -1.28 -7.15 -2.93
N ARG A 152 -2.23 -7.54 -2.09
CA ARG A 152 -3.50 -6.81 -1.90
C ARG A 152 -3.33 -5.52 -1.08
N PHE A 153 -2.59 -5.59 0.03
CA PHE A 153 -2.59 -4.53 1.04
C PHE A 153 -1.35 -3.62 0.99
N CYS A 154 -0.25 -4.06 0.41
CA CYS A 154 1.02 -3.33 0.43
C CYS A 154 1.36 -2.62 -0.89
N THR A 155 0.54 -2.78 -1.92
CA THR A 155 0.76 -2.19 -3.25
C THR A 155 -0.13 -0.98 -3.48
N ASN A 156 0.41 -0.02 -4.25
CA ASN A 156 -0.32 1.17 -4.71
C ASN A 156 -1.28 0.87 -5.86
N GLU A 157 -1.10 -0.24 -6.58
CA GLU A 157 -1.92 -0.65 -7.72
C GLU A 157 -2.76 -1.89 -7.40
N LYS A 158 -4.06 -1.85 -7.72
CA LYS A 158 -4.96 -3.01 -7.55
C LYS A 158 -4.54 -4.25 -8.35
N SER A 159 -3.70 -4.08 -9.37
CA SER A 159 -3.25 -5.13 -10.28
C SER A 159 -1.72 -5.28 -10.33
N ALA A 160 -1.01 -4.79 -9.30
CA ALA A 160 0.44 -4.98 -9.21
C ALA A 160 0.76 -6.48 -9.25
N SER A 161 1.53 -6.92 -10.24
CA SER A 161 2.01 -8.30 -10.35
C SER A 161 3.39 -8.38 -9.71
N LEU A 162 3.43 -8.67 -8.41
CA LEU A 162 4.68 -8.86 -7.70
C LEU A 162 5.35 -10.18 -8.14
N LYS A 163 6.67 -10.15 -8.32
CA LYS A 163 7.50 -11.33 -8.50
C LYS A 163 7.80 -11.97 -7.14
N PHE A 164 7.54 -13.26 -7.02
CA PHE A 164 7.83 -14.04 -5.79
C PHE A 164 8.91 -15.10 -6.02
N GLU A 165 9.50 -15.15 -7.21
CA GLU A 165 10.53 -16.10 -7.61
C GLU A 165 11.63 -15.33 -8.37
N ALA A 166 12.88 -15.77 -8.24
CA ALA A 166 13.99 -15.22 -9.02
C ALA A 166 13.90 -15.72 -10.46
N ASP A 167 14.14 -14.84 -11.44
CA ASP A 167 14.26 -15.24 -12.84
C ASP A 167 15.53 -16.13 -12.94
N SER A 168 15.34 -17.43 -13.16
CA SER A 168 16.41 -18.44 -13.30
C SER A 168 17.08 -18.42 -14.65
#